data_AF-A0A2G6R319-F1
#
_entry.id   AF-A0A2G6R319-F1
#
_cell.length_a   1.000
_cell.length_b   1.000
_cell.length_c   1.000
_cell.angle_alpha   90.00
_cell.angle_beta   90.00
_cell.angle_gamma   90.00
#
_symmetry.space_group_name_H-M   'P 1'
#
loop_
_entity.id
_entity.type
_entity.pdbx_description
1 polymer ?
#
loop_
_entity_poly.entity_id
_entity_poly.type
_entity_poly.pdbx_seq_one_letter_code
_entity_poly.pdbx_strand_id
1 'polypeptide(L)'
;QILFGKATKESLRKLDEKTLLSIFEGVPQFEISKKKLTQGIDIVTLLAEDAPAFPSKGELRRSIKGNAVSINKTKISNAEHIVNLEDLIAKKYILGQKGKKNYYLLIAK
;
A
#
# COMPACT_ATOMS: atom_id res chain seq x y z
N GLN A 1 1.89 -5.27 -21.06
CA GLN A 1 3.20 -4.70 -20.67
C GLN A 1 3.03 -4.07 -19.30
N ILE A 2 3.51 -4.72 -18.24
CA ILE A 2 3.18 -4.33 -16.87
C ILE A 2 4.12 -3.22 -16.38
N LEU A 3 3.56 -2.03 -16.21
CA LEU A 3 4.17 -0.73 -15.86
C LEU A 3 4.76 -0.64 -14.44
N PHE A 4 4.89 -1.74 -13.69
CA PHE A 4 5.36 -1.67 -12.30
C PHE A 4 6.80 -1.15 -12.17
N GLY A 5 7.64 -1.33 -13.19
CA GLY A 5 9.03 -0.88 -13.18
C GLY A 5 9.25 0.63 -13.39
N LYS A 6 8.37 1.33 -14.13
CA LYS A 6 8.63 2.72 -14.58
C LYS A 6 7.66 3.78 -14.05
N ALA A 7 6.47 3.43 -13.56
CA ALA A 7 5.53 4.44 -13.06
C ALA A 7 6.09 5.12 -11.79
N THR A 8 6.27 6.44 -11.76
CA THR A 8 6.69 7.14 -10.53
C THR A 8 5.48 7.35 -9.62
N LYS A 9 5.71 7.68 -8.34
CA LYS A 9 4.65 8.11 -7.40
C LYS A 9 3.78 9.22 -8.00
N GLU A 10 4.39 10.10 -8.77
CA GLU A 10 3.73 11.21 -9.47
C GLU A 10 2.87 10.73 -10.65
N SER A 11 3.36 9.77 -11.45
CA SER A 11 2.56 9.19 -12.54
C SER A 11 1.30 8.53 -11.98
N LEU A 12 1.41 7.78 -10.88
CA LEU A 12 0.25 7.12 -10.25
C LEU A 12 -0.81 8.12 -9.78
N ARG A 13 -0.42 9.31 -9.32
CA ARG A 13 -1.34 10.37 -8.90
C ARG A 13 -2.08 11.05 -10.06
N LYS A 14 -1.59 10.94 -11.30
CA LYS A 14 -2.16 11.56 -12.49
C LYS A 14 -3.06 10.62 -13.31
N LEU A 15 -3.09 9.33 -12.99
CA LEU A 15 -3.93 8.36 -13.69
C LEU A 15 -5.39 8.49 -13.24
N ASP A 16 -6.30 8.36 -14.19
CA ASP A 16 -7.71 8.15 -13.88
C ASP A 16 -7.94 6.78 -13.24
N GLU A 17 -9.05 6.67 -12.49
CA GLU A 17 -9.39 5.48 -11.72
C GLU A 17 -9.51 4.21 -12.57
N LYS A 18 -10.04 4.33 -13.80
CA LYS A 18 -10.23 3.19 -14.71
C LYS A 18 -8.89 2.60 -15.14
N THR A 19 -7.95 3.47 -15.51
CA THR A 19 -6.59 3.09 -15.88
C THR A 19 -5.86 2.48 -14.69
N LEU A 20 -5.98 3.09 -13.51
CA LEU A 20 -5.40 2.56 -12.27
C LEU A 20 -5.89 1.13 -11.99
N LEU A 21 -7.21 0.89 -12.04
CA LEU A 21 -7.80 -0.42 -11.79
C LEU A 21 -7.34 -1.47 -12.82
N SER A 22 -7.26 -1.11 -14.10
CA SER A 22 -6.75 -2.02 -15.14
C SER A 22 -5.28 -2.41 -14.94
N ILE A 23 -4.44 -1.51 -14.38
CA ILE A 23 -3.03 -1.79 -14.08
C ILE A 23 -2.90 -2.77 -12.91
N PHE A 24 -3.83 -2.68 -11.95
CA PHE A 24 -3.87 -3.53 -10.76
C PHE A 24 -4.83 -4.71 -10.91
N GLU A 25 -5.30 -4.98 -12.12
CA GLU A 25 -6.05 -6.18 -12.42
C GLU A 25 -5.15 -7.41 -12.16
N GLY A 26 -5.62 -8.32 -11.30
CA GLY A 26 -4.86 -9.51 -10.92
C GLY A 26 -3.84 -9.33 -9.78
N VAL A 27 -3.74 -8.15 -9.15
CA VAL A 27 -3.06 -8.04 -7.84
C VAL A 27 -4.05 -8.18 -6.68
N PRO A 28 -3.65 -8.74 -5.51
CA PRO A 28 -4.50 -8.78 -4.33
C PRO A 28 -4.99 -7.39 -3.91
N GLN A 29 -6.26 -7.30 -3.52
CA GLN A 29 -6.90 -6.07 -3.07
C GLN A 29 -7.45 -6.25 -1.66
N PHE A 30 -7.32 -5.21 -0.84
CA PHE A 30 -7.78 -5.19 0.54
C PHE A 30 -8.61 -3.94 0.78
N GLU A 31 -9.77 -4.10 1.41
CA GLU A 31 -10.62 -2.97 1.78
C GLU A 31 -10.25 -2.49 3.18
N ILE A 32 -9.96 -1.19 3.31
CA ILE A 32 -9.55 -0.58 4.58
C ILE A 32 -10.48 0.58 4.93
N SER A 33 -10.67 0.84 6.21
CA SER A 33 -11.55 1.91 6.66
C SER A 33 -10.91 3.28 6.45
N LYS A 34 -11.58 4.14 5.66
CA LYS A 34 -11.19 5.54 5.51
C LYS A 34 -11.23 6.29 6.83
N LYS A 35 -12.13 5.93 7.75
CA LYS A 35 -12.20 6.51 9.10
C LYS A 35 -10.93 6.25 9.90
N LYS A 36 -10.38 5.03 9.85
CA LYS A 36 -9.11 4.69 10.50
C LYS A 36 -7.94 5.47 9.91
N LEU A 37 -7.91 5.64 8.58
CA LEU A 37 -6.92 6.50 7.91
C LEU A 37 -7.04 7.97 8.34
N THR A 38 -8.25 8.50 8.53
CA THR A 38 -8.46 9.86 9.04
C THR A 38 -7.89 10.04 10.44
N GLN A 39 -7.98 9.01 11.30
CA GLN A 39 -7.43 9.04 12.65
C GLN A 39 -5.91 8.85 12.68
N GLY A 40 -5.32 8.36 11.58
CA GLY A 40 -3.96 7.86 11.54
C GLY A 40 -3.89 6.44 12.12
N ILE A 41 -3.33 5.51 11.34
CA ILE A 41 -3.15 4.12 11.75
C ILE A 41 -1.70 3.70 11.55
N ASP A 42 -1.14 2.94 12.49
CA ASP A 42 0.21 2.41 12.32
C ASP A 42 0.24 1.36 11.20
N ILE A 43 1.32 1.38 10.42
CA ILE A 43 1.50 0.52 9.26
C ILE A 43 1.42 -0.98 9.62
N VAL A 44 1.80 -1.36 10.84
CA VAL A 44 1.79 -2.75 11.27
C VAL A 44 0.37 -3.24 11.49
N THR A 45 -0.46 -2.48 12.19
CA THR A 45 -1.87 -2.78 12.37
C THR A 45 -2.60 -2.74 11.02
N LEU A 46 -2.34 -1.73 10.19
CA LEU A 46 -2.97 -1.62 8.87
C LEU A 46 -2.71 -2.86 8.00
N LEU A 47 -1.45 -3.29 7.87
CA LEU A 47 -1.05 -4.38 6.94
C LEU A 47 -1.10 -5.79 7.53
N ALA A 48 -1.39 -5.94 8.82
CA ALA A 48 -1.57 -7.24 9.45
C ALA A 48 -3.03 -7.54 9.81
N GLU A 49 -3.83 -6.50 10.12
CA GLU A 49 -5.23 -6.68 10.55
C GLU A 49 -6.21 -6.25 9.48
N ASP A 50 -6.14 -5.00 9.01
CA ASP A 50 -7.12 -4.45 8.08
C ASP A 50 -6.87 -4.91 6.64
N ALA A 51 -5.61 -5.16 6.29
CA ALA A 51 -5.20 -5.66 5.00
C ALA A 51 -4.15 -6.75 5.20
N PRO A 52 -4.55 -8.02 5.44
CA PRO A 52 -3.65 -9.11 5.82
C PRO A 52 -2.72 -9.55 4.68
N ALA A 53 -1.88 -8.64 4.20
CA ALA A 53 -0.85 -8.86 3.19
C ALA A 53 0.37 -9.62 3.76
N PHE A 54 0.42 -9.74 5.10
CA PHE A 54 1.43 -10.46 5.86
C PHE A 54 0.76 -11.46 6.81
N PRO A 55 1.33 -12.68 6.97
CA PRO A 55 0.80 -13.70 7.87
C PRO A 55 0.75 -13.31 9.34
N SER A 56 1.60 -12.38 9.79
CA SER A 56 1.61 -11.90 11.18
C SER A 56 2.27 -10.53 11.33
N LYS A 57 1.97 -9.84 12.44
CA LYS A 57 2.66 -8.59 12.84
C LYS A 57 4.18 -8.78 12.98
N GLY A 58 4.63 -9.95 13.45
CA GLY A 58 6.05 -10.26 13.60
C GLY A 58 6.78 -10.35 12.25
N GLU A 59 6.18 -11.05 11.29
CA GLU A 59 6.73 -11.17 9.93
C GLU A 59 6.77 -9.81 9.21
N LEU A 60 5.74 -8.99 9.39
CA LEU A 60 5.71 -7.64 8.85
C LEU A 60 6.84 -6.77 9.41
N ARG A 61 7.02 -6.74 10.74
CA ARG A 61 8.13 -5.99 11.35
C ARG A 61 9.50 -6.44 10.84
N ARG A 62 9.69 -7.76 10.67
CA ARG A 62 10.91 -8.30 10.07
C ARG A 62 11.10 -7.85 8.63
N SER A 63 10.02 -7.81 7.86
CA SER A 63 10.02 -7.35 6.47
C SER A 63 10.34 -5.85 6.35
N ILE A 64 9.81 -5.02 7.25
CA ILE A 64 10.13 -3.58 7.35
C ILE A 64 11.62 -3.40 7.65
N LYS A 65 12.15 -4.11 8.68
CA LYS A 65 13.57 -4.08 9.03
C LYS A 65 14.47 -4.54 7.87
N GLY A 66 14.00 -5.50 7.08
CA GLY A 66 14.67 -5.98 5.86
C GLY A 66 14.49 -5.09 4.63
N ASN A 67 13.91 -3.89 4.76
CA ASN A 67 13.64 -2.97 3.65
C ASN A 67 12.78 -3.59 2.52
N ALA A 68 11.96 -4.58 2.88
CA ALA A 68 11.15 -5.35 1.95
C ALA A 68 9.74 -4.78 1.77
N VAL A 69 9.33 -3.78 2.55
CA VAL A 69 8.00 -3.17 2.47
C VAL A 69 8.08 -1.79 1.85
N SER A 70 7.24 -1.52 0.86
CA SER A 70 7.06 -0.18 0.29
C SER A 70 5.58 0.18 0.25
N ILE A 71 5.27 1.45 0.50
CA ILE A 71 3.94 2.06 0.32
C ILE A 71 4.08 3.20 -0.68
N ASN A 72 3.24 3.24 -1.72
CA ASN A 72 3.28 4.23 -2.79
C ASN A 72 4.69 4.41 -3.39
N LYS A 73 5.41 3.30 -3.53
CA LYS A 73 6.83 3.21 -3.97
C LYS A 73 7.85 3.88 -3.04
N THR A 74 7.45 4.31 -1.84
CA THR A 74 8.33 4.76 -0.77
C THR A 74 8.61 3.61 0.18
N LYS A 75 9.88 3.40 0.54
CA LYS A 75 10.27 2.36 1.49
C LYS A 75 9.80 2.70 2.90
N ILE A 76 9.27 1.71 3.60
CA ILE A 76 8.91 1.83 5.01
C ILE A 76 10.07 1.26 5.83
N SER A 77 10.74 2.11 6.59
CA SER A 77 11.85 1.75 7.48
C SER A 77 11.45 1.73 8.96
N ASN A 78 10.35 2.40 9.31
CA ASN A 78 9.84 2.46 10.67
C ASN A 78 8.51 1.69 10.80
N ALA A 79 8.43 0.77 11.75
CA ALA A 79 7.22 0.01 12.06
C ALA A 79 6.12 0.86 12.75
N GLU A 80 6.47 2.03 13.25
CA GLU A 80 5.55 3.01 13.84
C GLU A 80 5.08 4.06 12.82
N HIS A 81 5.40 3.86 11.54
CA HIS A 81 4.96 4.77 10.48
C HIS A 81 3.44 4.85 10.45
N ILE A 82 2.91 6.07 10.56
CA ILE A 82 1.48 6.33 10.51
C ILE A 82 1.06 6.54 9.06
N VAL A 83 0.07 5.79 8.63
CA VAL A 83 -0.59 5.93 7.34
C VAL A 83 -1.87 6.74 7.52
N ASN A 84 -2.09 7.71 6.65
CA ASN A 84 -3.25 8.59 6.74
C ASN A 84 -3.84 8.93 5.35
N LEU A 85 -4.74 9.91 5.30
CA LEU A 85 -5.40 10.32 4.05
C LEU A 85 -4.44 10.89 3.00
N GLU A 86 -3.28 11.43 3.38
CA GLU A 86 -2.29 12.00 2.46
C GLU A 86 -1.57 10.93 1.62
N ASP A 87 -1.60 9.68 2.10
CA ASP A 87 -1.10 8.51 1.39
C ASP A 87 -2.06 8.02 0.31
N LEU A 88 -3.29 8.56 0.24
CA LEU A 88 -4.25 8.14 -0.76
C LEU A 88 -3.90 8.67 -2.15
N ILE A 89 -3.68 7.75 -3.08
CA ILE A 89 -3.69 7.98 -4.52
C ILE A 89 -5.15 8.12 -4.96
N ALA A 90 -5.43 9.16 -5.75
CA ALA A 90 -6.79 9.47 -6.22
C ALA A 90 -7.84 9.50 -5.09
N LYS A 91 -7.43 9.90 -3.87
CA LYS A 91 -8.28 9.96 -2.65
C LYS A 91 -8.92 8.63 -2.23
N LYS A 92 -8.44 7.50 -2.74
CA LYS A 92 -9.07 6.18 -2.54
C LYS A 92 -8.12 5.00 -2.43
N TYR A 93 -6.92 5.06 -3.01
CA TYR A 93 -6.06 3.89 -3.17
C TYR A 93 -4.71 4.05 -2.48
N ILE A 94 -4.15 2.97 -1.94
CA ILE A 94 -2.76 2.91 -1.49
C ILE A 94 -2.11 1.71 -2.16
N LEU A 95 -0.94 1.92 -2.78
CA LEU A 95 -0.18 0.85 -3.39
C LEU A 95 0.80 0.26 -2.38
N GLY A 96 0.62 -0.99 -2.00
CA GLY A 96 1.58 -1.73 -1.20
C GLY A 96 2.49 -2.65 -2.03
N GLN A 97 3.70 -2.86 -1.55
CA GLN A 97 4.69 -3.74 -2.17
C GLN A 97 5.41 -4.57 -1.10
N LYS A 98 5.51 -5.88 -1.33
CA LYS A 98 6.34 -6.84 -0.58
C LYS A 98 7.47 -7.39 -1.47
N GLY A 99 8.71 -7.05 -1.14
CA GLY A 99 9.89 -7.37 -1.93
C GLY A 99 9.92 -6.59 -3.25
N LYS A 100 10.33 -7.25 -4.34
CA LYS A 100 10.45 -6.63 -5.67
C LYS A 100 9.20 -6.77 -6.53
N LYS A 101 8.50 -7.90 -6.45
CA LYS A 101 7.44 -8.27 -7.43
C LYS A 101 6.04 -8.37 -6.85
N ASN A 102 5.87 -8.49 -5.54
CA ASN A 102 4.56 -8.69 -4.95
C ASN A 102 3.94 -7.32 -4.67
N TYR A 103 2.94 -6.95 -5.45
CA TYR A 103 2.13 -5.75 -5.24
C TYR A 103 0.77 -6.13 -4.69
N TYR A 104 0.18 -5.23 -3.93
CA TYR A 104 -1.19 -5.33 -3.46
C TYR A 104 -1.78 -3.93 -3.36
N LEU A 105 -3.10 -3.83 -3.47
CA LEU A 105 -3.82 -2.57 -3.45
C LEU A 105 -4.66 -2.48 -2.18
N LEU A 106 -4.55 -1.37 -1.46
CA LEU A 106 -5.49 -1.02 -0.39
C LEU A 106 -6.53 -0.05 -0.94
N ILE A 107 -7.80 -0.30 -0.66
CA ILE A 107 -8.94 0.49 -1.13
C ILE A 107 -9.61 1.08 0.09
N ALA A 108 -9.52 2.39 0.26
CA ALA A 108 -10.19 3.11 1.32
C ALA A 108 -11.69 3.22 1.06
N LYS A 109 -12.49 2.69 1.98
CA LYS A 109 -13.96 2.80 2.00
C LYS A 109 -14.44 3.68 3.15
#